data_AF-A0A946TSA8-F1
#
_entry.id   AF-A0A946TSA8-F1
#
_cell.length_a   1.000
_cell.length_b   1.000
_cell.length_c   1.000
_cell.angle_alpha   90.00
_cell.angle_beta   90.00
_cell.angle_gamma   90.00
#
_symmetry.space_group_name_H-M   'P 1'
#
loop_
_entity.id
_entity.type
_entity.pdbx_description
1 polymer ?
#
loop_
_entity_poly.entity_id
_entity_poly.type
_entity_poly.pdbx_seq_one_letter_code
_entity_poly.pdbx_strand_id
1 'polypeptide(L)'
;MSRYLELIYVGPHQAVPLIVALVLWLGLAGLGAVVTNRDRLTEANVIFGWALVSGVFTVVGAFVRAPFLLLAIALAVLAVIGIIHTIRSGQQLFVPGAWRVLVLALPLLWIAGAMDPSQWDEFSHWLPASQYLWAINGFPNNQLPYLGAYMFPAYPFGWPMLAYLSSLIAGQFLDNISGTLNVLLLLTFSTFALRTALRVAGRELSAQINWGFAALIVLFATILNPTFVQKIILTAYSDVSTSVVTGFSFLLGYYFIESLAGRIKLPPAAAALQLALALSLLINVRQTNLVLCVIIVFAITVLALRDQEINFGAYFRYLVLAVIPAI
;
A
#
# COMPACT_ATOMS: atom_id res chain seq x y z
N MET A 1 -21.51 12.12 29.80
CA MET A 1 -20.11 12.10 29.35
C MET A 1 -19.54 10.68 29.22
N SER A 2 -19.85 9.73 30.12
CA SER A 2 -19.38 8.33 30.03
C SER A 2 -19.74 7.64 28.71
N ARG A 3 -20.99 7.75 28.25
CA ARG A 3 -21.46 7.15 26.97
C ARG A 3 -20.70 7.58 25.72
N TYR A 4 -20.12 8.79 25.68
CA TYR A 4 -19.37 9.24 24.49
C TYR A 4 -17.91 8.77 24.53
N LEU A 5 -17.34 8.60 25.72
CA LEU A 5 -16.02 7.99 25.86
C LEU A 5 -16.04 6.53 25.45
N GLU A 6 -17.13 5.81 25.73
CA GLU A 6 -17.35 4.42 25.29
C GLU A 6 -17.39 4.28 23.75
N LEU A 7 -17.72 5.34 23.00
CA LEU A 7 -17.68 5.33 21.53
C LEU A 7 -16.26 5.41 20.96
N ILE A 8 -15.29 5.86 21.76
CA ILE A 8 -13.89 6.05 21.34
C ILE A 8 -13.00 5.00 21.99
N TYR A 9 -13.24 4.72 23.27
CA TYR A 9 -12.47 3.79 24.08
C TYR A 9 -13.36 2.61 24.52
N VAL A 10 -13.18 1.49 23.83
CA VAL A 10 -13.82 0.20 24.13
C VAL A 10 -12.92 -0.62 25.06
N GLY A 11 -11.60 -0.46 24.98
CA GLY A 11 -10.66 -1.10 25.90
C GLY A 11 -9.21 -1.14 25.38
N PRO A 12 -8.27 -1.65 26.19
CA PRO A 12 -6.85 -1.66 25.84
C PRO A 12 -6.52 -2.55 24.62
N HIS A 13 -7.39 -3.50 24.28
CA HIS A 13 -7.23 -4.38 23.12
C HIS A 13 -7.28 -3.61 21.78
N GLN A 14 -7.88 -2.41 21.74
CA GLN A 14 -7.89 -1.52 20.58
C GLN A 14 -6.47 -1.09 20.13
N ALA A 15 -5.48 -1.19 21.04
CA ALA A 15 -4.09 -0.91 20.69
C ALA A 15 -3.47 -2.01 19.81
N VAL A 16 -3.99 -3.24 19.86
CA VAL A 16 -3.38 -4.39 19.16
C VAL A 16 -3.38 -4.17 17.64
N PRO A 17 -4.50 -3.84 16.98
CA PRO A 17 -4.50 -3.59 15.54
C PRO A 17 -3.57 -2.44 15.16
N LEU A 18 -3.52 -1.38 15.97
CA LEU A 18 -2.62 -0.25 15.73
C LEU A 18 -1.14 -0.66 15.76
N ILE A 19 -0.70 -1.34 16.83
CA ILE A 19 0.70 -1.77 16.98
C ILE A 19 1.06 -2.73 15.84
N VAL A 20 0.20 -3.71 15.56
CA VAL A 20 0.39 -4.70 14.50
C VAL A 20 0.46 -4.04 13.12
N ALA A 21 -0.44 -3.09 12.83
CA ALA A 21 -0.44 -2.34 11.58
C ALA A 21 0.86 -1.56 11.41
N LEU A 22 1.37 -0.92 12.48
CA LEU A 22 2.64 -0.18 12.44
C LEU A 22 3.85 -1.08 12.22
N VAL A 23 3.88 -2.26 12.86
CA VAL A 23 4.93 -3.27 12.63
C VAL A 23 4.90 -3.75 11.18
N LEU A 24 3.72 -4.05 10.64
CA LEU A 24 3.56 -4.41 9.23
C LEU A 24 4.00 -3.26 8.32
N TRP A 25 3.59 -2.02 8.60
CA TRP A 25 3.96 -0.83 7.82
C TRP A 25 5.48 -0.62 7.76
N LEU A 26 6.16 -0.79 8.89
CA LEU A 26 7.62 -0.76 8.99
C LEU A 26 8.26 -1.86 8.15
N GLY A 27 7.75 -3.08 8.23
CA GLY A 27 8.22 -4.22 7.45
C GLY A 27 8.08 -4.00 5.95
N LEU A 28 6.91 -3.53 5.51
CA LEU A 28 6.66 -3.19 4.10
C LEU A 28 7.59 -2.07 3.62
N ALA A 29 7.77 -1.00 4.40
CA ALA A 29 8.72 0.05 4.04
C ALA A 29 10.15 -0.49 3.90
N GLY A 30 10.55 -1.43 4.79
CA GLY A 30 11.83 -2.13 4.75
C GLY A 30 12.03 -2.90 3.45
N LEU A 31 11.04 -3.70 3.07
CA LEU A 31 11.03 -4.44 1.81
C LEU A 31 11.07 -3.53 0.60
N GLY A 32 10.29 -2.44 0.60
CA GLY A 32 10.29 -1.47 -0.48
C GLY A 32 11.66 -0.81 -0.68
N ALA A 33 12.35 -0.49 0.42
CA ALA A 33 13.70 0.06 0.38
C ALA A 33 14.73 -0.92 -0.22
N VAL A 34 14.56 -2.23 -0.03
CA VAL A 34 15.44 -3.26 -0.63
C VAL A 34 15.28 -3.28 -2.15
N VAL A 35 14.05 -3.30 -2.65
CA VAL A 35 13.78 -3.45 -4.09
C VAL A 35 14.15 -2.21 -4.89
N THR A 36 13.96 -1.03 -4.30
CA THR A 36 14.16 0.25 -5.01
C THR A 36 15.51 0.92 -4.71
N ASN A 37 16.23 0.45 -3.68
CA ASN A 37 17.57 0.90 -3.31
C ASN A 37 17.67 2.44 -3.19
N ARG A 38 18.80 3.07 -3.57
CA ARG A 38 19.06 4.51 -3.37
C ARG A 38 18.18 5.43 -4.21
N ASP A 39 17.75 4.99 -5.37
CA ASP A 39 17.02 5.80 -6.35
C ASP A 39 15.51 5.67 -6.16
N ARG A 40 15.02 5.94 -4.94
CA ARG A 40 13.63 5.68 -4.56
C ARG A 40 12.88 6.91 -4.08
N LEU A 41 11.59 6.95 -4.39
CA LEU A 41 10.65 7.89 -3.77
C LEU A 41 10.25 7.34 -2.41
N THR A 42 10.81 7.91 -1.35
CA THR A 42 10.69 7.39 0.03
C THR A 42 9.23 7.33 0.49
N GLU A 43 8.39 8.24 0.00
CA GLU A 43 6.95 8.30 0.23
C GLU A 43 6.22 7.02 -0.21
N ALA A 44 6.74 6.28 -1.19
CA ALA A 44 6.12 5.11 -1.80
C ALA A 44 6.72 3.78 -1.32
N ASN A 45 7.68 3.78 -0.39
CA ASN A 45 8.35 2.56 0.09
C ASN A 45 7.38 1.47 0.54
N VAL A 46 6.33 1.84 1.29
CA VAL A 46 5.33 0.86 1.75
C VAL A 46 4.61 0.21 0.58
N ILE A 47 4.28 0.99 -0.46
CA ILE A 47 3.61 0.49 -1.66
C ILE A 47 4.53 -0.47 -2.42
N PHE A 48 5.83 -0.17 -2.51
CA PHE A 48 6.81 -1.06 -3.13
C PHE A 48 6.98 -2.37 -2.35
N GLY A 49 7.02 -2.30 -1.02
CA GLY A 49 7.07 -3.50 -0.18
C GLY A 49 5.82 -4.34 -0.30
N TRP A 50 4.65 -3.69 -0.34
CA TRP A 50 3.38 -4.38 -0.54
C TRP A 50 3.31 -5.04 -1.92
N ALA A 51 3.77 -4.35 -2.97
CA ALA A 51 3.89 -4.92 -4.31
C ALA A 51 4.78 -6.17 -4.31
N LEU A 52 5.95 -6.11 -3.67
CA LEU A 52 6.86 -7.26 -3.55
C LEU A 52 6.18 -8.42 -2.83
N VAL A 53 5.60 -8.17 -1.65
CA VAL A 53 4.91 -9.19 -0.86
C VAL A 53 3.79 -9.83 -1.68
N SER A 54 2.90 -9.00 -2.23
CA SER A 54 1.76 -9.46 -3.02
C SER A 54 2.22 -10.31 -4.22
N GLY A 55 3.18 -9.82 -4.99
CA GLY A 55 3.71 -10.54 -6.16
C GLY A 55 4.41 -11.86 -5.78
N VAL A 56 5.24 -11.85 -4.72
CA VAL A 56 5.94 -13.05 -4.25
C VAL A 56 4.95 -14.10 -3.75
N PHE A 57 3.95 -13.71 -2.96
CA PHE A 57 2.92 -14.63 -2.51
C PHE A 57 2.07 -15.17 -3.66
N THR A 58 1.66 -14.32 -4.61
CA THR A 58 0.90 -14.73 -5.79
C THR A 58 1.68 -15.74 -6.63
N VAL A 59 2.93 -15.42 -6.99
CA VAL A 59 3.76 -16.29 -7.84
C VAL A 59 4.10 -17.59 -7.12
N VAL A 60 4.67 -17.51 -5.90
CA VAL A 60 5.07 -18.72 -5.17
C VAL A 60 3.85 -19.56 -4.82
N GLY A 61 2.77 -18.95 -4.35
CA GLY A 61 1.55 -19.66 -3.96
C GLY A 61 0.81 -20.31 -5.13
N ALA A 62 0.96 -19.78 -6.35
CA ALA A 62 0.40 -20.41 -7.55
C ALA A 62 1.13 -21.70 -7.95
N PHE A 63 2.45 -21.76 -7.74
CA PHE A 63 3.28 -22.89 -8.19
C PHE A 63 3.68 -23.87 -7.07
N VAL A 64 3.76 -23.39 -5.82
CA VAL A 64 4.32 -24.13 -4.69
C VAL A 64 3.25 -24.36 -3.63
N ARG A 65 3.02 -25.64 -3.30
CA ARG A 65 2.06 -26.07 -2.28
C ARG A 65 2.70 -26.15 -0.89
N ALA A 66 3.39 -25.08 -0.49
CA ALA A 66 4.01 -24.98 0.83
C ALA A 66 3.22 -24.01 1.72
N PRO A 67 3.24 -24.18 3.06
CA PRO A 67 2.65 -23.23 3.97
C PRO A 67 3.25 -21.84 3.78
N PHE A 68 2.37 -20.86 3.59
CA PHE A 68 2.66 -19.44 3.46
C PHE A 68 3.42 -18.86 4.66
N LEU A 69 3.38 -19.54 5.82
CA LEU A 69 4.18 -19.19 6.99
C LEU A 69 5.69 -19.11 6.67
N LEU A 70 6.22 -20.07 5.91
CA LEU A 70 7.65 -20.08 5.57
C LEU A 70 8.02 -18.87 4.70
N LEU A 71 7.13 -18.52 3.76
CA LEU A 71 7.29 -17.36 2.90
C LEU A 71 7.19 -16.06 3.69
N ALA A 72 6.24 -15.97 4.63
CA ALA A 72 6.09 -14.84 5.53
C ALA A 72 7.34 -14.64 6.41
N ILE A 73 7.91 -15.71 6.96
CA ILE A 73 9.15 -15.65 7.75
C ILE A 73 10.32 -15.17 6.88
N ALA A 74 10.48 -15.70 5.67
CA ALA A 74 11.54 -15.27 4.75
C ALA A 74 11.43 -13.77 4.42
N LEU A 75 10.21 -13.30 4.12
CA LEU A 75 9.96 -11.88 3.85
C LEU A 75 10.13 -11.01 5.10
N ALA A 76 9.79 -11.49 6.29
CA ALA A 76 10.04 -10.77 7.54
C ALA A 76 11.55 -10.60 7.79
N VAL A 77 12.35 -11.64 7.56
CA VAL A 77 13.82 -11.55 7.64
C VAL A 77 14.36 -10.55 6.63
N LEU A 78 13.90 -10.60 5.37
CA LEU A 78 14.27 -9.62 4.35
C LEU A 78 13.86 -8.20 4.71
N ALA A 79 12.70 -8.01 5.35
CA ALA A 79 12.24 -6.71 5.81
C ALA A 79 13.19 -6.14 6.88
N VAL A 80 13.59 -6.96 7.86
CA VAL A 80 14.56 -6.58 8.89
C VAL A 80 15.92 -6.22 8.27
N ILE A 81 16.41 -7.03 7.33
CA ILE A 81 17.64 -6.73 6.58
C ILE A 81 17.52 -5.39 5.85
N GLY A 82 16.38 -5.13 5.20
CA GLY A 82 16.08 -3.89 4.50
C GLY A 82 16.10 -2.67 5.41
N ILE A 83 15.48 -2.77 6.59
CA ILE A 83 15.49 -1.72 7.62
C ILE A 83 16.92 -1.46 8.08
N ILE A 84 17.67 -2.51 8.46
CA ILE A 84 19.06 -2.38 8.94
C ILE A 84 19.95 -1.76 7.87
N HIS A 85 19.86 -2.23 6.62
CA HIS A 85 20.63 -1.71 5.51
C HIS A 85 20.33 -0.24 5.23
N THR A 86 19.04 0.14 5.25
CA THR A 86 18.59 1.52 5.06
C THR A 86 19.19 2.44 6.13
N ILE A 87 19.09 2.05 7.41
CA ILE A 87 19.64 2.83 8.52
C ILE A 87 21.17 2.95 8.42
N ARG A 88 21.87 1.84 8.19
CA ARG A 88 23.34 1.83 8.08
C ARG A 88 23.89 2.64 6.91
N SER A 89 23.10 2.75 5.84
CA SER A 89 23.48 3.56 4.67
C SER A 89 23.11 5.03 4.79
N GLY A 90 22.59 5.47 5.95
CA GLY A 90 22.16 6.86 6.19
C GLY A 90 20.90 7.27 5.42
N GLN A 91 20.21 6.30 4.82
CA GLN A 91 18.98 6.52 4.07
C GLN A 91 17.77 6.49 4.99
N GLN A 92 16.67 7.09 4.55
CA GLN A 92 15.44 7.17 5.32
C GLN A 92 14.44 6.12 4.86
N LEU A 93 13.70 5.56 5.82
CA LEU A 93 12.65 4.57 5.55
C LEU A 93 11.30 5.23 5.23
N PHE A 94 11.05 6.36 5.88
CA PHE A 94 9.91 7.24 5.64
C PHE A 94 10.41 8.67 5.48
N VAL A 95 9.57 9.56 4.95
CA VAL A 95 9.89 10.99 4.94
C VAL A 95 10.20 11.45 6.37
N PRO A 96 11.32 12.16 6.60
CA PRO A 96 11.66 12.68 7.91
C PRO A 96 10.49 13.47 8.52
N GLY A 97 10.14 13.17 9.77
CA GLY A 97 9.00 13.80 10.45
C GLY A 97 7.64 13.14 10.18
N ALA A 98 7.54 12.05 9.40
CA ALA A 98 6.29 11.30 9.19
C ALA A 98 5.62 10.85 10.49
N TRP A 99 6.39 10.64 11.58
CA TRP A 99 5.84 10.34 12.90
C TRP A 99 4.86 11.42 13.41
N ARG A 100 5.01 12.69 13.01
CA ARG A 100 4.08 13.76 13.37
C ARG A 100 2.70 13.55 12.77
N VAL A 101 2.64 12.98 11.56
CA VAL A 101 1.38 12.58 10.91
C VAL A 101 0.71 11.48 11.72
N LEU A 102 1.47 10.47 12.16
CA LEU A 102 0.95 9.37 12.99
C LEU A 102 0.43 9.87 14.34
N VAL A 103 1.15 10.79 14.99
CA VAL A 103 0.70 11.40 16.26
C VAL A 103 -0.62 12.15 16.09
N LEU A 104 -0.75 12.96 15.04
CA LEU A 104 -1.98 13.70 14.77
C LEU A 104 -3.14 12.79 14.33
N ALA A 105 -2.85 11.69 13.64
CA ALA A 105 -3.84 10.71 13.22
C ALA A 105 -4.22 9.69 14.31
N LEU A 106 -3.52 9.70 15.45
CA LEU A 106 -3.69 8.71 16.51
C LEU A 106 -5.14 8.53 16.98
N PRO A 107 -5.95 9.59 17.18
CA PRO A 107 -7.35 9.43 17.57
C PRO A 107 -8.17 8.64 16.54
N LEU A 108 -7.96 8.89 15.25
CA LEU A 108 -8.66 8.18 14.18
C LEU A 108 -8.17 6.73 14.08
N LEU A 109 -6.86 6.51 14.19
CA LEU A 109 -6.28 5.16 14.17
C LEU A 109 -6.77 4.32 15.35
N TRP A 110 -6.97 4.94 16.52
CA TRP A 110 -7.53 4.31 17.70
C TRP A 110 -8.99 3.88 17.48
N ILE A 111 -9.82 4.76 16.90
CA ILE A 111 -11.21 4.43 16.53
C ILE A 111 -11.23 3.31 15.47
N ALA A 112 -10.34 3.37 14.48
CA ALA A 112 -10.26 2.35 13.44
C ALA A 112 -9.93 0.96 14.00
N GLY A 113 -9.01 0.87 14.97
CA GLY A 113 -8.66 -0.38 15.65
C GLY A 113 -9.73 -0.92 16.60
N ALA A 114 -10.86 -0.22 16.74
CA ALA A 114 -12.00 -0.62 17.54
C ALA A 114 -13.21 -1.07 16.73
N MET A 115 -13.16 -0.90 15.41
CA MET A 115 -14.32 -1.11 14.56
C MET A 115 -14.51 -2.59 14.25
N ASP A 116 -15.66 -3.13 14.64
CA ASP A 116 -16.06 -4.46 14.24
C ASP A 116 -16.52 -4.47 12.77
N PRO A 117 -16.25 -5.55 12.02
CA PRO A 117 -16.80 -5.74 10.69
C PRO A 117 -18.33 -5.64 10.72
N SER A 118 -18.90 -4.86 9.80
CA SER A 118 -20.33 -4.53 9.83
C SER A 118 -21.00 -4.44 8.46
N GLN A 119 -20.23 -4.30 7.39
CA GLN A 119 -20.76 -4.12 6.04
C GLN A 119 -20.82 -5.44 5.29
N TRP A 120 -21.88 -5.62 4.50
CA TRP A 120 -22.15 -6.88 3.82
C TRP A 120 -21.01 -7.33 2.88
N ASP A 121 -20.33 -6.39 2.21
CA ASP A 121 -19.24 -6.74 1.29
C ASP A 121 -17.96 -7.16 2.04
N GLU A 122 -17.80 -6.81 3.33
CA GLU A 122 -16.70 -7.34 4.14
C GLU A 122 -16.81 -8.86 4.26
N PHE A 123 -18.05 -9.35 4.39
CA PHE A 123 -18.36 -10.76 4.53
C PHE A 123 -18.49 -11.51 3.19
N SER A 124 -18.39 -10.82 2.05
CA SER A 124 -18.49 -11.44 0.72
C SER A 124 -17.17 -12.06 0.27
N HIS A 125 -16.06 -11.36 0.44
CA HIS A 125 -14.74 -11.82 0.01
C HIS A 125 -13.62 -11.37 0.94
N TRP A 126 -13.62 -10.10 1.37
CA TRP A 126 -12.45 -9.50 2.04
C TRP A 126 -12.08 -10.17 3.36
N LEU A 127 -13.04 -10.34 4.26
CA LEU A 127 -12.82 -10.99 5.54
C LEU A 127 -12.71 -12.52 5.40
N PRO A 128 -13.58 -13.23 4.65
CA PRO A 128 -13.45 -14.67 4.42
C PRO A 128 -12.10 -15.07 3.79
N ALA A 129 -11.59 -14.31 2.81
CA ALA A 129 -10.30 -14.58 2.18
C ALA A 129 -9.15 -14.44 3.19
N SER A 130 -9.19 -13.39 4.02
CA SER A 130 -8.19 -13.17 5.07
C SER A 130 -8.21 -14.28 6.12
N GLN A 131 -9.41 -14.70 6.53
CA GLN A 131 -9.61 -15.78 7.49
C GLN A 131 -9.15 -17.13 6.92
N TYR A 132 -9.39 -17.38 5.63
CA TYR A 132 -8.91 -18.57 4.95
C TYR A 132 -7.38 -18.62 4.92
N LEU A 133 -6.74 -17.54 4.48
CA LEU A 133 -5.28 -17.44 4.44
C LEU A 133 -4.68 -17.70 5.83
N TRP A 134 -5.30 -17.15 6.88
CA TRP A 134 -4.91 -17.38 8.27
C TRP A 134 -5.02 -18.85 8.68
N ALA A 135 -6.17 -19.48 8.41
CA ALA A 135 -6.44 -20.85 8.84
C ALA A 135 -5.61 -21.89 8.08
N ILE A 136 -5.42 -21.69 6.77
CA ILE A 136 -4.86 -22.71 5.87
C ILE A 136 -3.41 -22.42 5.48
N ASN A 137 -2.94 -21.17 5.62
CA ASN A 137 -1.61 -20.74 5.19
C ASN A 137 -1.34 -21.11 3.72
N GLY A 138 -2.28 -20.85 2.82
CA GLY A 138 -2.15 -21.17 1.40
C GLY A 138 -3.33 -20.64 0.59
N PHE A 139 -3.25 -20.73 -0.73
CA PHE A 139 -4.39 -20.41 -1.60
C PHE A 139 -5.38 -21.58 -1.73
N PRO A 140 -6.69 -21.27 -1.95
CA PRO A 140 -7.70 -22.27 -2.24
C PRO A 140 -7.31 -23.14 -3.44
N ASN A 141 -7.48 -24.45 -3.30
CA ASN A 141 -7.25 -25.41 -4.38
C ASN A 141 -8.09 -26.68 -4.15
N ASN A 142 -8.08 -27.60 -5.12
CA ASN A 142 -8.88 -28.82 -5.07
C ASN A 142 -8.63 -29.72 -3.85
N GLN A 143 -7.45 -29.62 -3.21
CA GLN A 143 -7.10 -30.39 -2.02
C GLN A 143 -7.44 -29.67 -0.72
N LEU A 144 -7.56 -28.33 -0.77
CA LEU A 144 -7.85 -27.47 0.37
C LEU A 144 -9.10 -26.60 0.08
N PRO A 145 -10.28 -27.19 -0.17
CA PRO A 145 -11.48 -26.40 -0.39
C PRO A 145 -11.87 -25.65 0.89
N TYR A 146 -12.25 -24.38 0.77
CA TYR A 146 -12.88 -23.68 1.89
C TYR A 146 -14.35 -24.02 1.95
N LEU A 147 -14.79 -24.61 3.05
CA LEU A 147 -16.19 -24.98 3.30
C LEU A 147 -16.95 -23.91 4.11
N GLY A 148 -16.33 -22.76 4.37
CA GLY A 148 -16.93 -21.62 5.08
C GLY A 148 -17.69 -20.67 4.15
N ALA A 149 -17.68 -19.38 4.48
CA ALA A 149 -18.30 -18.36 3.63
C ALA A 149 -17.71 -18.38 2.21
N TYR A 150 -18.58 -18.30 1.20
CA TYR A 150 -18.17 -18.29 -0.20
C TYR A 150 -17.19 -17.14 -0.44
N MET A 151 -15.99 -17.45 -0.92
CA MET A 151 -15.04 -16.47 -1.47
C MET A 151 -14.87 -16.78 -2.96
N PHE A 152 -14.68 -15.77 -3.79
CA PHE A 152 -14.36 -15.98 -5.20
C PHE A 152 -12.91 -16.51 -5.35
N PRO A 153 -12.69 -17.75 -5.82
CA PRO A 153 -11.36 -18.38 -5.81
C PRO A 153 -10.33 -17.67 -6.69
N ALA A 154 -10.77 -16.99 -7.74
CA ALA A 154 -9.93 -16.26 -8.68
C ALA A 154 -9.76 -14.78 -8.31
N TYR A 155 -10.36 -14.32 -7.21
CA TYR A 155 -10.18 -12.93 -6.80
C TYR A 155 -8.76 -12.69 -6.29
N PRO A 156 -8.13 -11.56 -6.62
CA PRO A 156 -6.78 -11.27 -6.15
C PRO A 156 -6.70 -11.14 -4.62
N PHE A 157 -5.64 -11.71 -4.04
CA PHE A 157 -5.43 -11.73 -2.59
C PHE A 157 -4.59 -10.58 -2.07
N GLY A 158 -4.16 -9.62 -2.91
CA GLY A 158 -3.22 -8.57 -2.51
C GLY A 158 -3.69 -7.73 -1.32
N TRP A 159 -4.99 -7.45 -1.24
CA TRP A 159 -5.57 -6.78 -0.07
C TRP A 159 -5.76 -7.71 1.14
N PRO A 160 -6.46 -8.86 1.03
CA PRO A 160 -6.57 -9.85 2.13
C PRO A 160 -5.22 -10.29 2.73
N MET A 161 -4.16 -10.31 1.93
CA MET A 161 -2.81 -10.67 2.35
C MET A 161 -2.30 -9.78 3.49
N LEU A 162 -2.67 -8.49 3.52
CA LEU A 162 -2.23 -7.61 4.60
C LEU A 162 -2.86 -8.01 5.94
N ALA A 163 -4.16 -8.32 5.95
CA ALA A 163 -4.84 -8.80 7.15
C ALA A 163 -4.31 -10.17 7.61
N TYR A 164 -3.96 -11.05 6.67
CA TYR A 164 -3.27 -12.31 6.97
C TYR A 164 -1.90 -12.09 7.65
N LEU A 165 -1.04 -11.23 7.08
CA LEU A 165 0.27 -10.93 7.66
C LEU A 165 0.16 -10.25 9.03
N SER A 166 -0.81 -9.34 9.19
CA SER A 166 -1.12 -8.76 10.49
C SER A 166 -1.55 -9.81 11.50
N SER A 167 -2.36 -10.78 11.10
CA SER A 167 -2.79 -11.88 11.98
C SER A 167 -1.60 -12.77 12.40
N LEU A 168 -0.64 -13.02 11.51
CA LEU A 168 0.63 -13.69 11.85
C LEU A 168 1.45 -12.91 12.88
N ILE A 169 1.55 -11.60 12.72
CA ILE A 169 2.26 -10.75 13.68
C ILE A 169 1.56 -10.79 15.05
N ALA A 170 0.23 -10.78 15.08
CA ALA A 170 -0.56 -10.80 16.30
C ALA A 170 -0.63 -12.19 16.97
N GLY A 171 -0.37 -13.27 16.24
CA GLY A 171 -0.58 -14.64 16.69
C GLY A 171 -2.06 -15.04 16.80
N GLN A 172 -2.97 -14.21 16.31
CA GLN A 172 -4.41 -14.44 16.30
C GLN A 172 -5.04 -13.73 15.10
N PHE A 173 -6.21 -14.19 14.66
CA PHE A 173 -6.94 -13.52 13.59
C PHE A 173 -7.40 -12.13 14.04
N LEU A 174 -7.07 -11.10 13.27
CA LEU A 174 -7.54 -9.73 13.49
C LEU A 174 -8.54 -9.36 12.39
N ASP A 175 -9.82 -9.32 12.73
CA ASP A 175 -10.90 -8.97 11.81
C ASP A 175 -11.07 -7.45 11.62
N ASN A 176 -10.68 -6.66 12.61
CA ASN A 176 -10.75 -5.19 12.62
C ASN A 176 -9.51 -4.47 12.06
N ILE A 177 -8.44 -5.19 11.71
CA ILE A 177 -7.16 -4.58 11.28
C ILE A 177 -7.27 -3.75 9.99
N SER A 178 -8.17 -4.13 9.10
CA SER A 178 -8.28 -3.56 7.76
C SER A 178 -8.64 -2.08 7.78
N GLY A 179 -9.47 -1.64 8.73
CA GLY A 179 -9.80 -0.22 8.90
C GLY A 179 -8.56 0.61 9.28
N THR A 180 -7.72 0.10 10.18
CA THR A 180 -6.44 0.75 10.54
C THR A 180 -5.51 0.84 9.33
N LEU A 181 -5.39 -0.23 8.54
CA LEU A 181 -4.57 -0.25 7.32
C LEU A 181 -5.07 0.74 6.27
N ASN A 182 -6.39 0.87 6.09
CA ASN A 182 -6.99 1.85 5.18
C ASN A 182 -6.65 3.30 5.58
N VAL A 183 -6.69 3.62 6.88
CA VAL A 183 -6.26 4.94 7.38
C VAL A 183 -4.76 5.16 7.10
N LEU A 184 -3.90 4.18 7.35
CA LEU A 184 -2.47 4.29 7.05
C LEU A 184 -2.19 4.46 5.54
N LEU A 185 -2.93 3.78 4.68
CA LEU A 185 -2.87 3.96 3.22
C LEU A 185 -3.19 5.40 2.82
N LEU A 186 -4.29 5.96 3.35
CA LEU A 186 -4.69 7.34 3.07
C LEU A 186 -3.65 8.36 3.56
N LEU A 187 -3.11 8.19 4.76
CA LEU A 187 -2.07 9.08 5.30
C LEU A 187 -0.79 9.04 4.45
N THR A 188 -0.39 7.83 4.02
CA THR A 188 0.78 7.63 3.16
C THR A 188 0.56 8.26 1.78
N PHE A 189 -0.61 8.04 1.19
CA PHE A 189 -0.96 8.64 -0.09
C PHE A 189 -1.05 10.17 -0.02
N SER A 190 -1.75 10.73 0.98
CA SER A 190 -1.85 12.18 1.16
C SER A 190 -0.48 12.82 1.34
N THR A 191 0.44 12.15 2.04
CA THR A 191 1.84 12.60 2.15
C THR A 191 2.49 12.68 0.78
N PHE A 192 2.37 11.63 -0.04
CA PHE A 192 2.96 11.59 -1.37
C PHE A 192 2.34 12.60 -2.33
N ALA A 193 1.02 12.69 -2.35
CA ALA A 193 0.25 13.56 -3.23
C ALA A 193 0.51 15.04 -2.93
N LEU A 194 0.45 15.47 -1.66
CA LEU A 194 0.68 16.86 -1.28
C LEU A 194 2.12 17.31 -1.55
N ARG A 195 3.09 16.45 -1.24
CA ARG A 195 4.50 16.76 -1.55
C ARG A 195 4.71 16.88 -3.05
N THR A 196 4.14 15.97 -3.84
CA THR A 196 4.22 16.04 -5.31
C THR A 196 3.51 17.29 -5.85
N ALA A 197 2.34 17.65 -5.34
CA ALA A 197 1.62 18.86 -5.75
C ALA A 197 2.42 20.14 -5.47
N LEU A 198 3.04 20.25 -4.29
CA LEU A 198 3.91 21.38 -3.95
C LEU A 198 5.14 21.45 -4.85
N ARG A 199 5.73 20.31 -5.19
CA ARG A 199 6.86 20.23 -6.14
C ARG A 199 6.46 20.74 -7.51
N VAL A 200 5.34 20.27 -8.04
CA VAL A 200 4.80 20.69 -9.34
C VAL A 200 4.48 22.19 -9.35
N ALA A 201 4.02 22.74 -8.22
CA ALA A 201 3.77 24.17 -8.05
C ALA A 201 5.06 25.02 -7.88
N GLY A 202 6.25 24.42 -8.04
CA GLY A 202 7.54 25.13 -7.93
C GLY A 202 7.91 25.55 -6.52
N ARG A 203 7.30 24.95 -5.47
CA ARG A 203 7.61 25.26 -4.08
C ARG A 203 8.78 24.42 -3.59
N GLU A 204 9.69 25.03 -2.84
CA GLU A 204 10.74 24.30 -2.13
C GLU A 204 10.13 23.40 -1.06
N LEU A 205 10.36 22.09 -1.21
CA LEU A 205 9.93 21.10 -0.25
C LEU A 205 10.95 21.01 0.88
N SER A 206 10.50 21.28 2.11
CA SER A 206 11.28 20.90 3.29
C SER A 206 11.55 19.39 3.26
N ALA A 207 12.79 19.02 3.57
CA ALA A 207 13.19 17.62 3.75
C ALA A 207 12.39 16.95 4.88
N GLN A 208 11.95 17.72 5.87
CA GLN A 208 11.20 17.24 7.02
C GLN A 208 9.76 17.77 7.04
N ILE A 209 8.81 16.89 7.35
CA ILE A 209 7.40 17.22 7.60
C ILE A 209 7.31 17.97 8.94
N ASN A 210 6.93 19.25 8.92
CA ASN A 210 6.64 20.03 10.14
C ASN A 210 5.21 19.77 10.64
N TRP A 211 4.84 20.30 11.82
CA TRP A 211 3.51 20.09 12.41
C TRP A 211 2.36 20.63 11.56
N GLY A 212 2.53 21.81 10.94
CA GLY A 212 1.51 22.39 10.07
C GLY A 212 1.24 21.54 8.84
N PHE A 213 2.31 21.05 8.18
CA PHE A 213 2.19 20.17 7.03
C PHE A 213 1.67 18.79 7.42
N ALA A 214 2.03 18.27 8.60
CA ALA A 214 1.45 17.03 9.13
C ALA A 214 -0.07 17.17 9.36
N ALA A 215 -0.54 18.29 9.93
CA ALA A 215 -1.96 18.56 10.09
C ALA A 215 -2.68 18.64 8.74
N LEU A 216 -2.06 19.29 7.75
CA LEU A 216 -2.60 19.35 6.39
C LEU A 216 -2.70 17.95 5.76
N ILE A 217 -1.69 17.09 5.92
CA ILE A 217 -1.73 15.69 5.47
C ILE A 217 -2.91 14.94 6.11
N VAL A 218 -3.12 15.07 7.42
CA VAL A 218 -4.24 14.42 8.12
C VAL A 218 -5.58 14.96 7.63
N LEU A 219 -5.72 16.28 7.44
CA LEU A 219 -6.93 16.90 6.91
C LEU A 219 -7.25 16.41 5.50
N PHE A 220 -6.25 16.34 4.62
CA PHE A 220 -6.40 15.79 3.26
C PHE A 220 -6.66 14.28 3.22
N ALA A 221 -6.20 13.53 4.21
CA ALA A 221 -6.55 12.11 4.34
C ALA A 221 -7.99 11.90 4.87
N THR A 222 -8.60 12.93 5.48
CA THR A 222 -9.87 12.83 6.21
C THR A 222 -10.90 13.86 5.73
N ILE A 223 -11.05 14.97 6.42
CA ILE A 223 -12.13 15.95 6.27
C ILE A 223 -12.16 16.59 4.87
N LEU A 224 -10.99 16.84 4.28
CA LEU A 224 -10.89 17.45 2.95
C LEU A 224 -10.93 16.43 1.82
N ASN A 225 -10.98 15.14 2.14
CA ASN A 225 -11.16 14.10 1.13
C ASN A 225 -12.66 13.87 0.91
N PRO A 226 -13.22 14.25 -0.26
CA PRO A 226 -14.65 14.08 -0.54
C PRO A 226 -15.06 12.60 -0.63
N THR A 227 -14.09 11.69 -0.78
CA THR A 227 -14.32 10.23 -0.76
C THR A 227 -14.17 9.64 0.64
N PHE A 228 -13.96 10.47 1.67
CA PHE A 228 -13.89 9.99 3.05
C PHE A 228 -15.26 9.59 3.57
N VAL A 229 -15.63 8.33 3.35
CA VAL A 229 -16.85 7.74 3.87
C VAL A 229 -16.46 6.77 4.99
N GLN A 230 -16.82 7.12 6.23
CA GLN A 230 -16.47 6.31 7.42
C GLN A 230 -16.87 4.84 7.27
N LYS A 231 -18.06 4.58 6.69
CA LYS A 231 -18.59 3.22 6.45
C LYS A 231 -17.80 2.39 5.44
N ILE A 232 -16.88 3.00 4.69
CA ILE A 232 -16.02 2.33 3.71
C ILE A 232 -14.57 2.32 4.19
N ILE A 233 -14.12 3.39 4.83
CA ILE A 233 -12.70 3.53 5.21
C ILE A 233 -12.37 2.74 6.46
N LEU A 234 -13.28 2.71 7.43
CA LEU A 234 -13.04 2.01 8.70
C LEU A 234 -13.48 0.54 8.64
N THR A 235 -13.50 -0.05 7.45
CA THR A 235 -13.95 -1.42 7.18
C THR A 235 -12.92 -2.17 6.34
N ALA A 236 -13.17 -3.45 6.07
CA ALA A 236 -12.32 -4.30 5.25
C ALA A 236 -12.43 -4.10 3.73
N TYR A 237 -13.13 -3.04 3.29
CA TYR A 237 -13.32 -2.78 1.86
C TYR A 237 -12.00 -2.45 1.16
N SER A 238 -11.83 -3.00 -0.04
CA SER A 238 -10.62 -2.76 -0.85
C SER A 238 -10.71 -1.52 -1.76
N ASP A 239 -11.76 -0.71 -1.62
CA ASP A 239 -12.00 0.49 -2.42
C ASP A 239 -10.99 1.58 -2.09
N VAL A 240 -10.60 1.68 -0.82
CA VAL A 240 -9.54 2.59 -0.35
C VAL A 240 -8.19 2.16 -0.92
N SER A 241 -7.83 0.89 -0.81
CA SER A 241 -6.59 0.36 -1.38
C SER A 241 -6.53 0.53 -2.89
N THR A 242 -7.64 0.27 -3.59
CA THR A 242 -7.75 0.49 -5.03
C THR A 242 -7.49 1.95 -5.39
N SER A 243 -8.18 2.88 -4.72
CA SER A 243 -8.05 4.32 -4.98
C SER A 243 -6.63 4.83 -4.67
N VAL A 244 -6.06 4.40 -3.55
CA VAL A 244 -4.71 4.78 -3.12
C VAL A 244 -3.66 4.25 -4.10
N VAL A 245 -3.69 2.97 -4.46
CA VAL A 245 -2.70 2.38 -5.38
C VAL A 245 -2.85 2.96 -6.79
N THR A 246 -4.07 3.31 -7.22
CA THR A 246 -4.31 4.05 -8.47
C THR A 246 -3.64 5.43 -8.42
N GLY A 247 -3.83 6.17 -7.32
CA GLY A 247 -3.19 7.47 -7.12
C GLY A 247 -1.67 7.39 -7.10
N PHE A 248 -1.11 6.39 -6.41
CA PHE A 248 0.34 6.11 -6.46
C PHE A 248 0.81 5.80 -7.87
N SER A 249 0.12 4.92 -8.59
CA SER A 249 0.47 4.53 -9.96
C SER A 249 0.46 5.74 -10.90
N PHE A 250 -0.53 6.64 -10.77
CA PHE A 250 -0.60 7.87 -11.55
C PHE A 250 0.58 8.82 -11.25
N LEU A 251 0.86 9.09 -9.97
CA LEU A 251 1.96 9.98 -9.58
C LEU A 251 3.33 9.38 -9.91
N LEU A 252 3.51 8.08 -9.76
CA LEU A 252 4.72 7.37 -10.19
C LEU A 252 4.87 7.40 -11.72
N GLY A 253 3.76 7.34 -12.46
CA GLY A 253 3.72 7.58 -13.89
C GLY A 253 4.20 8.98 -14.28
N TYR A 254 3.80 10.01 -13.52
CA TYR A 254 4.34 11.35 -13.66
C TYR A 254 5.86 11.39 -13.43
N TYR A 255 6.36 10.80 -12.34
CA TYR A 255 7.81 10.74 -12.08
C TYR A 255 8.58 9.95 -13.15
N PHE A 256 7.96 8.92 -13.74
CA PHE A 256 8.54 8.18 -14.86
C PHE A 256 8.70 9.05 -16.11
N ILE A 257 7.69 9.83 -16.47
CA ILE A 257 7.74 10.79 -17.59
C ILE A 257 8.78 11.88 -17.35
N GLU A 258 8.80 12.48 -16.15
CA GLU A 258 9.77 13.51 -15.78
C GLU A 258 11.21 12.98 -15.77
N SER A 259 11.39 11.72 -15.38
CA SER A 259 12.69 11.03 -15.42
C SER A 259 13.16 10.82 -16.87
N LEU A 260 12.26 10.42 -17.78
CA LEU A 260 12.57 10.27 -19.20
C LEU A 260 12.94 11.59 -19.88
N ALA A 261 12.27 12.68 -19.51
CA ALA A 261 12.58 14.02 -19.99
C ALA A 261 13.85 14.61 -19.35
N GLY A 262 14.45 13.95 -18.36
CA GLY A 262 15.66 14.44 -17.68
C GLY A 262 15.42 15.61 -16.71
N ARG A 263 14.17 15.90 -16.36
CA ARG A 263 13.78 17.03 -15.49
C ARG A 263 14.01 16.75 -14.01
N ILE A 264 14.18 15.48 -13.64
CA ILE A 264 14.47 15.06 -12.27
C ILE A 264 15.70 14.14 -12.21
N LYS A 265 16.39 14.17 -11.08
CA LYS A 265 17.52 13.28 -10.77
C LYS A 265 17.02 11.92 -10.29
N LEU A 266 16.31 11.21 -11.16
CA LEU A 266 15.87 9.83 -10.95
C LEU A 266 16.18 9.07 -12.25
N PRO A 267 16.90 7.93 -12.22
CA PRO A 267 17.17 7.16 -13.43
C PRO A 267 15.87 6.59 -14.04
N PRO A 268 15.69 6.63 -15.37
CA PRO A 268 14.47 6.11 -16.02
C PRO A 268 14.17 4.65 -15.70
N ALA A 269 15.19 3.82 -15.58
CA ALA A 269 15.04 2.42 -15.19
C ALA A 269 14.47 2.26 -13.77
N ALA A 270 14.93 3.09 -12.81
CA ALA A 270 14.45 3.07 -11.43
C ALA A 270 13.02 3.59 -11.33
N ALA A 271 12.67 4.62 -12.11
CA ALA A 271 11.31 5.15 -12.19
C ALA A 271 10.35 4.13 -12.83
N ALA A 272 10.79 3.46 -13.90
CA ALA A 272 10.02 2.40 -14.55
C ALA A 272 9.78 1.21 -13.62
N LEU A 273 10.78 0.77 -12.86
CA LEU A 273 10.64 -0.29 -11.87
C LEU A 273 9.64 0.08 -10.76
N GLN A 274 9.71 1.31 -10.24
CA GLN A 274 8.78 1.81 -9.22
C GLN A 274 7.33 1.85 -9.75
N LEU A 275 7.15 2.30 -11.00
CA LEU A 275 5.86 2.23 -11.68
C LEU A 275 5.40 0.77 -11.86
N ALA A 276 6.31 -0.14 -12.23
CA ALA A 276 6.00 -1.56 -12.41
C ALA A 276 5.45 -2.21 -11.13
N LEU A 277 6.09 -1.93 -9.99
CA LEU A 277 5.65 -2.41 -8.70
C LEU A 277 4.24 -1.89 -8.37
N ALA A 278 3.97 -0.61 -8.60
CA ALA A 278 2.65 -0.03 -8.34
C ALA A 278 1.56 -0.59 -9.26
N LEU A 279 1.83 -0.73 -10.56
CA LEU A 279 0.87 -1.31 -11.52
C LEU A 279 0.61 -2.79 -11.26
N SER A 280 1.64 -3.57 -10.94
CA SER A 280 1.50 -4.97 -10.56
C SER A 280 0.67 -5.12 -9.28
N LEU A 281 0.92 -4.27 -8.29
CA LEU A 281 0.11 -4.24 -7.08
C LEU A 281 -1.33 -3.85 -7.37
N LEU A 282 -1.57 -2.86 -8.24
CA LEU A 282 -2.91 -2.39 -8.59
C LEU A 282 -3.80 -3.54 -9.07
N ILE A 283 -3.28 -4.40 -9.93
CA ILE A 283 -3.97 -5.60 -10.44
C ILE A 283 -4.12 -6.65 -9.35
N ASN A 284 -3.08 -6.87 -8.54
CA ASN A 284 -3.13 -7.82 -7.43
C ASN A 284 -4.07 -7.40 -6.28
N VAL A 285 -4.51 -6.15 -6.21
CA VAL A 285 -5.50 -5.69 -5.21
C VAL A 285 -6.92 -6.12 -5.59
N ARG A 286 -7.31 -5.99 -6.86
CA ARG A 286 -8.66 -6.30 -7.34
C ARG A 286 -8.65 -6.52 -8.86
N GLN A 287 -9.37 -7.54 -9.33
CA GLN A 287 -9.39 -7.91 -10.76
C GLN A 287 -9.85 -6.76 -11.68
N THR A 288 -10.83 -5.97 -11.24
CA THR A 288 -11.39 -4.85 -12.02
C THR A 288 -10.39 -3.71 -12.21
N ASN A 289 -9.31 -3.69 -11.43
CA ASN A 289 -8.28 -2.65 -11.50
C ASN A 289 -7.42 -2.78 -12.75
N LEU A 290 -7.53 -3.87 -13.52
CA LEU A 290 -6.96 -3.95 -14.88
C LEU A 290 -7.42 -2.77 -15.74
N VAL A 291 -8.68 -2.35 -15.63
CA VAL A 291 -9.20 -1.20 -16.37
C VAL A 291 -8.48 0.09 -15.96
N LEU A 292 -8.26 0.28 -14.65
CA LEU A 292 -7.51 1.43 -14.13
C LEU A 292 -6.06 1.42 -14.59
N CYS A 293 -5.41 0.24 -14.59
CA CYS A 293 -4.06 0.05 -15.11
C CYS A 293 -3.98 0.48 -16.60
N VAL A 294 -4.90 0.02 -17.44
CA VAL A 294 -4.97 0.40 -18.86
C VAL A 294 -5.17 1.91 -19.02
N ILE A 295 -6.08 2.53 -18.25
CA ILE A 295 -6.31 3.98 -18.29
C ILE A 295 -5.03 4.75 -17.93
N ILE A 296 -4.31 4.32 -16.89
CA ILE A 296 -3.07 4.97 -16.45
C ILE A 296 -1.98 4.83 -17.52
N VAL A 297 -1.77 3.62 -18.05
CA VAL A 297 -0.80 3.37 -19.13
C VAL A 297 -1.13 4.22 -20.36
N PHE A 298 -2.41 4.28 -20.74
CA PHE A 298 -2.87 5.13 -21.84
C PHE A 298 -2.60 6.62 -21.58
N ALA A 299 -2.92 7.12 -20.39
CA ALA A 299 -2.68 8.52 -20.01
C ALA A 299 -1.18 8.86 -20.06
N ILE A 300 -0.32 8.00 -19.50
CA ILE A 300 1.14 8.15 -19.56
C ILE A 300 1.63 8.15 -21.02
N THR A 301 1.05 7.29 -21.87
CA THR A 301 1.38 7.22 -23.31
C THR A 301 1.02 8.51 -24.02
N VAL A 302 -0.17 9.04 -23.79
CA VAL A 302 -0.62 10.32 -24.39
C VAL A 302 0.28 11.47 -23.95
N LEU A 303 0.69 11.51 -22.67
CA LEU A 303 1.61 12.52 -22.16
C LEU A 303 3.00 12.38 -22.80
N ALA A 304 3.53 11.15 -22.89
CA ALA A 304 4.82 10.90 -23.53
C ALA A 304 4.84 11.30 -25.01
N LEU A 305 3.77 11.03 -25.75
CA LEU A 305 3.63 11.39 -27.16
C LEU A 305 3.54 12.90 -27.41
N ARG A 306 3.06 13.65 -26.41
CA ARG A 306 2.95 15.12 -26.49
C ARG A 306 4.23 15.85 -26.11
N ASP A 307 5.10 15.20 -25.34
CA ASP A 307 6.31 15.80 -24.82
C ASP A 307 7.48 15.65 -25.80
N GLN A 308 7.93 16.78 -26.36
CA GLN A 308 9.01 16.78 -27.37
C GLN A 308 10.38 16.43 -26.79
N GLU A 309 10.55 16.52 -25.47
CA GLU A 309 11.82 16.19 -24.79
C GLU A 309 12.01 14.68 -24.61
N ILE A 310 10.96 13.88 -24.84
CA ILE A 310 10.97 12.44 -24.59
C ILE A 310 11.34 11.67 -25.85
N ASN A 311 12.43 10.90 -25.77
CA ASN A 311 12.76 9.96 -26.82
C ASN A 311 11.77 8.77 -26.83
N PHE A 312 10.98 8.65 -27.89
CA PHE A 312 9.93 7.63 -27.99
C PHE A 312 10.46 6.18 -27.94
N GLY A 313 11.65 5.92 -28.48
CA GLY A 313 12.27 4.59 -28.40
C GLY A 313 12.67 4.21 -26.98
N ALA A 314 13.23 5.18 -26.23
CA ALA A 314 13.52 5.00 -24.82
C ALA A 314 12.24 4.81 -24.00
N TYR A 315 11.21 5.64 -24.26
CA TYR A 315 9.90 5.51 -23.63
C TYR A 315 9.32 4.10 -23.81
N PHE A 316 9.25 3.58 -25.03
CA PHE A 316 8.68 2.26 -25.30
C PHE A 316 9.45 1.14 -24.56
N ARG A 317 10.80 1.19 -24.58
CA ARG A 317 11.64 0.23 -23.86
C ARG A 317 11.33 0.18 -22.36
N TYR A 318 11.23 1.34 -21.72
CA TYR A 318 10.97 1.40 -20.28
C TYR A 318 9.50 1.19 -19.92
N LEU A 319 8.57 1.53 -20.82
CA LEU A 319 7.15 1.21 -20.65
C LEU A 319 6.92 -0.29 -20.61
N VAL A 320 7.56 -1.03 -21.52
CA VAL A 320 7.50 -2.51 -21.52
C VAL A 320 7.99 -3.08 -20.19
N LEU A 321 9.09 -2.55 -19.65
CA LEU A 321 9.59 -2.92 -18.32
C LEU A 321 8.58 -2.60 -17.20
N ALA A 322 7.85 -1.48 -17.31
CA ALA A 322 6.86 -1.06 -16.33
C ALA A 322 5.58 -1.90 -16.38
N VAL A 323 5.14 -2.33 -17.57
CA VAL A 323 3.84 -2.99 -17.74
C VAL A 323 3.92 -4.51 -17.61
N ILE A 324 4.99 -5.15 -18.07
CA ILE A 324 5.12 -6.62 -18.05
C ILE A 324 4.86 -7.22 -16.65
N PRO A 325 5.42 -6.70 -15.55
CA PRO A 325 5.19 -7.31 -14.23
C PRO A 325 3.74 -7.27 -13.74
N ALA A 326 2.87 -6.51 -14.41
CA ALA A 326 1.46 -6.40 -14.08
C ALA A 326 0.57 -7.38 -14.87
N ILE A 327 1.08 -7.93 -15.98
CA ILE A 327 0.38 -8.87 -16.88
C ILE A 327 0.82 -10.30 -16.56
#